data_AF-A0A6J4BUT5-F1
#
_entry.id   AF-A0A6J4BUT5-F1
#
_cell.length_a   1.000
_cell.length_b   1.000
_cell.length_c   1.000
_cell.angle_alpha   90.00
_cell.angle_beta   90.00
_cell.angle_gamma   90.00
#
_symmetry.space_group_name_H-M   'P 1'
#
loop_
_entity.id
_entity.type
_entity.pdbx_description
1 polymer ?
#
loop_
_entity_poly.entity_id
_entity_poly.type
_entity_poly.pdbx_seq_one_letter_code
_entity_poly.pdbx_strand_id
1 'polypeptide(L)'
;MRRALTERGQTYEQQLTFRLTPEAIVYDLADLTMTARWSCVTDLYLTRKYWVFLVQSSAMVLPRRFFATREHERNFIAQAMSLMPSAAQDRSPDAAKVLKT
;
A
#
# COMPACT_ATOMS: atom_id res chain seq x y z
N MET A 1 -10.74 -16.12 -2.86
CA MET A 1 -9.66 -15.93 -3.85
C MET A 1 -8.48 -16.89 -3.63
N ARG A 2 -7.82 -16.92 -2.46
CA ARG A 2 -6.65 -17.80 -2.20
C ARG A 2 -6.80 -19.27 -2.65
N ARG A 3 -7.90 -19.95 -2.28
CA ARG A 3 -8.16 -21.35 -2.67
C ARG A 3 -8.19 -21.55 -4.19
N ALA A 4 -8.92 -20.69 -4.90
CA ALA A 4 -9.03 -20.73 -6.35
C ALA A 4 -7.70 -20.43 -7.07
N LEU A 5 -6.80 -19.64 -6.47
CA LEU A 5 -5.46 -19.38 -7.00
C LEU A 5 -4.52 -20.58 -6.76
N THR A 6 -4.60 -21.20 -5.58
CA THR A 6 -3.87 -22.43 -5.26
C THR A 6 -4.29 -23.58 -6.17
N GLU A 7 -5.60 -23.74 -6.43
CA GLU A 7 -6.13 -24.74 -7.37
C GLU A 7 -5.65 -24.48 -8.82
N ARG A 8 -5.24 -23.25 -9.15
CA ARG A 8 -4.62 -22.87 -10.42
C ARG A 8 -3.09 -22.99 -10.43
N GLY A 9 -2.50 -23.57 -9.39
CA GLY A 9 -1.05 -23.75 -9.27
C GLY A 9 -0.26 -22.47 -8.97
N GLN A 10 -0.93 -21.37 -8.59
CA GLN A 10 -0.21 -20.16 -8.20
C GLN A 10 0.36 -20.31 -6.78
N THR A 11 1.68 -20.17 -6.68
CA THR A 11 2.40 -20.11 -5.41
C THR A 11 2.22 -18.73 -4.77
N TYR A 12 1.88 -18.71 -3.48
CA TYR A 12 1.45 -17.50 -2.76
C TYR A 12 2.62 -16.61 -2.26
N GLU A 13 3.86 -17.02 -2.48
CA GLU A 13 5.06 -16.28 -2.06
C GLU A 13 5.59 -15.44 -3.21
N GLN A 14 4.85 -14.39 -3.54
CA GLN A 14 5.37 -13.35 -4.43
C GLN A 14 6.30 -12.45 -3.62
N GLN A 15 7.52 -12.27 -4.11
CA GLN A 15 8.39 -11.20 -3.63
C GLN A 15 7.73 -9.89 -4.00
N LEU A 16 7.49 -9.04 -2.99
CA LEU A 16 6.91 -7.73 -3.17
C LEU A 16 7.81 -6.71 -2.50
N THR A 17 8.37 -5.82 -3.31
CA THR A 17 9.03 -4.62 -2.86
C THR A 17 8.11 -3.43 -3.05
N PHE A 18 7.88 -2.69 -1.98
CA PHE A 18 6.98 -1.54 -1.98
C PHE A 18 7.80 -0.29 -1.62
N ARG A 19 7.96 0.63 -2.56
CA ARG A 19 8.86 1.80 -2.42
C ARG A 19 8.08 3.10 -2.55
N LEU A 20 8.42 4.06 -1.69
CA LEU A 20 7.95 5.44 -1.76
C LEU A 20 9.06 6.28 -2.36
N THR A 21 8.75 6.99 -3.43
CA THR A 21 9.63 8.00 -4.04
C THR A 21 8.95 9.36 -3.92
N PRO A 22 9.68 10.49 -4.06
CA PRO A 22 9.05 11.80 -4.05
C PRO A 22 7.94 11.96 -5.11
N GLU A 23 8.04 11.26 -6.24
CA GLU A 23 7.12 11.41 -7.38
C GLU A 23 5.98 10.37 -7.36
N ALA A 24 6.25 9.17 -6.83
CA ALA A 24 5.37 8.02 -7.01
C ALA A 24 5.50 6.96 -5.92
N ILE A 25 4.48 6.10 -5.89
CA ILE A 25 4.48 4.80 -5.23
C ILE A 25 4.87 3.72 -6.26
N VAL A 26 5.81 2.85 -5.90
CA VAL A 26 6.31 1.77 -6.75
C VAL A 26 6.00 0.43 -6.11
N TYR A 27 5.28 -0.40 -6.85
CA TYR A 27 4.82 -1.73 -6.50
C TYR A 27 5.52 -2.75 -7.39
N ASP A 28 6.51 -3.44 -6.84
CA ASP A 28 7.44 -4.27 -7.59
C ASP A 28 7.28 -5.74 -7.15
N LEU A 29 6.76 -6.56 -8.07
CA LEU A 29 6.52 -7.99 -7.91
C LEU A 29 7.63 -8.84 -8.60
N ALA A 30 8.85 -8.30 -8.69
CA ALA A 30 9.99 -8.85 -9.44
C ALA A 30 9.80 -8.84 -10.96
N ASP A 31 8.85 -9.62 -11.49
CA ASP A 31 8.60 -9.72 -12.94
C ASP A 31 7.64 -8.64 -13.45
N LEU A 32 6.94 -7.96 -12.53
CA LEU A 32 6.00 -6.90 -12.82
C LEU A 32 6.22 -5.71 -11.89
N THR A 33 6.50 -4.55 -12.48
CA THR A 33 6.55 -3.27 -11.77
C THR A 33 5.37 -2.41 -12.17
N MET A 34 4.64 -1.93 -11.16
CA MET A 34 3.61 -0.91 -11.32
C MET A 34 4.07 0.36 -10.62
N THR A 35 3.87 1.50 -11.26
CA THR A 35 4.20 2.81 -10.70
C THR A 35 2.98 3.70 -10.77
N ALA A 36 2.67 4.37 -9.68
CA ALA A 36 1.59 5.35 -9.64
C ALA A 36 2.09 6.68 -9.07
N ARG A 37 1.90 7.76 -9.83
CA ARG A 37 2.17 9.10 -9.30
C ARG A 37 1.26 9.38 -8.11
N TRP A 38 1.74 10.17 -7.16
CA TRP A 38 0.94 10.52 -5.98
C TRP A 38 -0.40 11.18 -6.32
N SER A 39 -0.47 11.95 -7.41
CA SER A 39 -1.70 12.54 -7.94
C SER A 39 -2.76 11.51 -8.36
N CYS A 40 -2.38 10.25 -8.57
CA CYS A 40 -3.31 9.17 -8.89
C CYS A 40 -3.84 8.45 -7.65
N VAL A 41 -3.22 8.64 -6.47
CA VAL A 41 -3.66 8.04 -5.22
C VAL A 41 -4.88 8.81 -4.72
N THR A 42 -5.99 8.12 -4.57
CA THR A 42 -7.25 8.73 -4.12
C THR A 42 -7.49 8.54 -2.63
N ASP A 43 -7.06 7.39 -2.09
CA ASP A 43 -7.34 6.95 -0.72
C ASP A 43 -6.24 5.98 -0.24
N LEU A 44 -5.98 6.01 1.06
CA LEU A 44 -5.17 5.04 1.79
C LEU A 44 -5.97 4.54 3.00
N TYR A 45 -6.38 3.29 2.96
CA TYR A 45 -7.22 2.71 4.01
C TYR A 45 -6.67 1.39 4.53
N LEU A 46 -7.07 1.07 5.75
CA LEU A 46 -6.61 -0.11 6.46
C LEU A 46 -7.67 -1.20 6.38
N THR A 47 -7.25 -2.40 5.99
CA THR A 47 -8.02 -3.63 6.21
C THR A 47 -7.39 -4.42 7.35
N ARG A 48 -8.01 -5.53 7.76
CA ARG A 48 -7.47 -6.39 8.83
C ARG A 48 -6.00 -6.78 8.64
N LYS A 49 -5.55 -7.01 7.39
CA LYS A 49 -4.21 -7.56 7.09
C LYS A 49 -3.38 -6.71 6.12
N TYR A 50 -3.97 -5.68 5.52
CA TYR A 50 -3.34 -4.94 4.43
C TYR A 50 -3.61 -3.45 4.55
N TRP A 51 -2.63 -2.65 4.18
CA TRP A 51 -2.87 -1.30 3.67
C TRP A 51 -3.26 -1.39 2.20
N VAL A 52 -4.20 -0.57 1.78
CA VAL A 52 -4.60 -0.48 0.37
C VAL A 52 -4.47 0.96 -0.07
N PHE A 53 -3.61 1.17 -1.07
CA PHE A 53 -3.54 2.40 -1.82
C PHE A 53 -4.52 2.27 -2.98
N LEU A 54 -5.61 3.03 -2.94
CA LEU A 54 -6.49 3.16 -4.08
C LEU A 54 -5.86 4.15 -5.04
N VAL A 55 -5.57 3.68 -6.25
CA VAL A 55 -4.94 4.44 -7.31
C VAL A 55 -5.88 4.44 -8.51
N GLN A 56 -6.63 5.53 -8.69
CA GLN A 56 -7.74 5.61 -9.64
C GLN A 56 -8.71 4.41 -9.46
N SER A 57 -8.77 3.49 -10.42
CA SER A 57 -9.64 2.31 -10.38
C SER A 57 -8.91 1.01 -10.01
N SER A 58 -7.66 1.11 -9.53
CA SER A 58 -6.79 -0.01 -9.20
C SER A 58 -6.36 0.02 -7.74
N ALA A 59 -6.11 -1.14 -7.15
CA ALA A 59 -5.64 -1.26 -5.77
C ALA A 59 -4.19 -1.77 -5.73
N MET A 60 -3.31 -1.01 -5.10
CA MET A 60 -1.98 -1.49 -4.70
C MET A 60 -2.02 -1.94 -3.23
N VAL A 61 -1.81 -3.22 -3.00
CA VAL A 61 -2.06 -3.86 -1.69
C VAL A 61 -0.73 -4.11 -0.98
N LEU A 62 -0.55 -3.52 0.20
CA LEU A 62 0.64 -3.68 1.03
C LEU A 62 0.31 -4.55 2.26
N PRO A 63 0.78 -5.82 2.30
CA PRO A 63 0.62 -6.68 3.47
C PRO A 63 1.33 -6.12 4.70
N ARG A 64 0.60 -5.99 5.81
CA ARG A 64 1.15 -5.46 7.08
C ARG A 64 2.28 -6.33 7.65
N ARG A 65 2.30 -7.63 7.30
CA ARG A 65 3.35 -8.58 7.71
C ARG A 65 4.76 -8.23 7.21
N PHE A 66 4.88 -7.29 6.26
CA PHE A 66 6.18 -6.82 5.78
C PHE A 66 6.83 -5.78 6.70
N PHE A 67 6.05 -5.18 7.60
CA PHE A 67 6.61 -4.30 8.62
C PHE A 67 7.12 -5.14 9.79
N ALA A 68 8.42 -5.02 10.08
CA ALA A 68 9.03 -5.71 11.22
C ALA A 68 8.49 -5.22 12.57
N THR A 69 8.11 -3.94 12.65
CA THR A 69 7.58 -3.31 13.86
C THR A 69 6.42 -2.37 13.53
N ARG A 70 5.60 -2.08 14.53
CA ARG A 70 4.53 -1.06 14.42
C ARG A 70 5.09 0.33 14.13
N GLU A 71 6.29 0.64 14.62
CA GLU A 71 6.96 1.91 14.35
C GLU A 71 7.39 2.02 12.89
N HIS A 72 7.95 0.95 12.30
CA HIS A 72 8.25 0.91 10.87
C HIS A 72 6.98 1.10 10.02
N GLU A 73 5.89 0.44 10.41
CA GLU A 73 4.58 0.64 9.77
C GLU A 73 4.14 2.11 9.86
N ARG A 74 4.18 2.72 11.06
CA ARG A 74 3.76 4.11 11.26
C ARG A 74 4.60 5.09 10.44
N ASN A 75 5.92 4.94 10.46
CA ASN A 75 6.84 5.83 9.74
C ASN A 75 6.63 5.73 8.22
N PHE A 76 6.41 4.53 7.69
CA PHE A 76 6.09 4.32 6.29
C PHE A 76 4.77 5.01 5.90
N ILE A 77 3.73 4.84 6.71
CA ILE A 77 2.42 5.45 6.45
C ILE A 77 2.48 6.98 6.60
N ALA A 78 3.28 7.50 7.53
CA ALA A 78 3.51 8.94 7.68
C ALA A 78 4.14 9.53 6.41
N GLN A 79 5.18 8.86 5.90
CA GLN A 79 5.86 9.28 4.68
C GLN A 79 4.91 9.21 3.48
N ALA A 80 4.14 8.14 3.33
CA ALA A 80 3.15 8.02 2.26
C ALA A 80 2.11 9.15 2.32
N MET A 81 1.54 9.42 3.49
CA MET A 81 0.58 10.51 3.70
C MET A 81 1.16 11.87 3.34
N SER A 82 2.44 12.14 3.67
CA SER A 82 3.08 13.43 3.34
C SER A 82 3.26 13.68 1.84
N LEU A 83 3.25 12.62 1.03
CA LEU A 83 3.43 12.70 -0.43
C LEU A 83 2.08 12.73 -1.18
N MET A 84 0.99 12.34 -0.52
CA MET A 84 -0.34 12.33 -1.11
C MET A 84 -0.92 13.75 -1.24
N PRO A 85 -1.78 14.00 -2.25
CA PRO A 85 -2.58 15.22 -2.33
C PRO A 85 -3.47 15.39 -1.09
N SER A 86 -3.72 16.64 -0.68
CA SER A 86 -4.55 16.94 0.51
C SER A 86 -5.91 16.23 0.50
N ALA A 87 -6.63 16.29 -0.63
CA ALA A 87 -7.92 15.62 -0.78
C ALA A 87 -7.84 14.10 -0.60
N ALA A 88 -6.71 13.48 -0.93
CA ALA A 88 -6.50 12.06 -0.70
C ALA A 88 -6.17 11.76 0.77
N GLN A 89 -5.41 12.64 1.43
CA GLN A 89 -5.16 12.55 2.87
C GLN A 89 -6.48 12.64 3.67
N ASP A 90 -7.37 13.57 3.29
CA ASP A 90 -8.67 13.76 3.93
C ASP A 90 -9.57 12.51 3.83
N ARG A 91 -9.48 11.77 2.72
CA ARG A 91 -10.19 10.50 2.53
C ARG A 91 -9.51 9.29 3.17
N SER A 92 -8.40 9.49 3.89
CA SER A 92 -7.57 8.41 4.47
C SER A 92 -7.59 8.38 6.02
N PRO A 93 -8.76 8.25 6.66
CA PRO A 93 -8.89 8.40 8.12
C PRO A 93 -8.17 7.30 8.91
N ASP A 94 -7.99 6.11 8.35
CA ASP A 94 -7.27 5.03 9.03
C ASP A 94 -5.77 5.31 9.11
N ALA A 95 -5.19 5.88 8.06
CA ALA A 95 -3.81 6.35 8.09
C ALA A 95 -3.64 7.41 9.18
N ALA A 96 -4.53 8.41 9.23
CA ALA A 96 -4.51 9.46 10.25
C ALA A 96 -4.59 8.92 11.70
N LYS A 97 -5.39 7.86 11.94
CA LYS A 97 -5.47 7.22 13.28
C LYS A 97 -4.14 6.59 13.69
N VAL A 98 -3.46 5.91 12.77
CA VAL A 98 -2.17 5.25 13.05
C VAL A 98 -1.08 6.26 13.38
N LEU A 99 -1.13 7.47 12.81
CA LEU A 99 -0.17 8.55 13.10
C LEU A 99 -0.38 9.21 14.47
N LYS A 100 -1.57 9.12 15.03
CA LYS A 100 -1.91 9.67 16.36
C LYS A 100 -1.59 8.72 17.52
N THR A 101 -1.19 7.49 17.22
CA THR A 101 -0.89 6.44 18.22
C THR A 101 0.61 6.26 18.42
#